data_AF-A0A7X9GY87-F1
#
_entry.id   AF-A0A7X9GY87-F1
#
_cell.length_a   1.000
_cell.length_b   1.000
_cell.length_c   1.000
_cell.angle_alpha   90.00
_cell.angle_beta   90.00
_cell.angle_gamma   90.00
#
_symmetry.space_group_name_H-M   'P 1'
#
loop_
_entity.id
_entity.type
_entity.pdbx_description
1 polymer ?
#
loop_
_entity_poly.entity_id
_entity_poly.type
_entity_poly.pdbx_seq_one_letter_code
_entity_poly.pdbx_strand_id
1 'polypeptide(L)'
;ISCNPGSPVSEAAEIKIEPVVGPEYVTGSTRMKSGTAQKMVLNMITTATMIRLGRVKGNRMVNMQLTNQKLVDRGTRMIVDELSLNYEQAKNLLLLHGSVRKAIEQFNNGA
;
A
#
# COMPACT_ATOMS: atom_id res chain seq x y z
N ILE A 1 -11.55 -12.59 10.15
CA ILE A 1 -10.86 -13.42 9.12
C ILE A 1 -10.52 -14.75 9.77
N SER A 2 -11.05 -15.85 9.25
CA SER A 2 -10.83 -17.21 9.77
C SER A 2 -10.52 -18.14 8.60
N CYS A 3 -9.85 -19.27 8.83
CA CYS A 3 -9.65 -20.28 7.79
C CYS A 3 -10.52 -21.53 8.00
N ASN A 4 -11.39 -21.49 9.02
CA ASN A 4 -12.40 -22.51 9.29
C ASN A 4 -13.78 -21.92 9.00
N PRO A 5 -14.60 -22.57 8.15
CA PRO A 5 -15.94 -22.10 7.84
C PRO A 5 -16.83 -22.15 9.08
N GLY A 6 -17.72 -21.17 9.24
CA GLY A 6 -18.66 -21.13 10.36
C GLY A 6 -17.99 -20.99 11.73
N SER A 7 -16.80 -20.41 11.79
CA SER A 7 -16.10 -20.25 13.07
C SER A 7 -16.83 -19.25 13.98
N PRO A 8 -16.71 -19.36 15.32
CA PRO A 8 -17.39 -18.44 16.25
C PRO A 8 -17.08 -16.96 15.98
N VAL A 9 -15.84 -16.65 15.58
CA VAL A 9 -15.45 -15.27 15.21
C VAL A 9 -16.14 -14.78 13.94
N SER A 10 -16.43 -15.68 12.99
CA SER A 10 -17.18 -15.35 11.79
C SER A 10 -18.65 -15.10 12.10
N GLU A 11 -19.24 -15.86 13.01
CA GLU A 11 -20.64 -15.66 13.43
C GLU A 11 -20.85 -14.33 14.16
N ALA A 12 -19.85 -13.90 14.94
CA ALA A 12 -19.87 -12.61 15.63
C ALA A 12 -19.55 -11.41 14.71
N ALA A 13 -19.07 -11.63 13.49
CA ALA A 13 -18.65 -10.58 12.56
C ALA A 13 -19.73 -10.25 11.52
N GLU A 14 -19.92 -8.95 11.25
CA GLU A 14 -20.80 -8.48 10.17
C GLU A 14 -20.32 -8.94 8.79
N ILE A 15 -19.01 -8.82 8.54
CA ILE A 15 -18.38 -9.26 7.29
C ILE A 15 -17.51 -10.48 7.57
N LYS A 16 -17.94 -11.62 7.06
CA LYS A 16 -17.25 -12.90 7.20
C LYS A 16 -16.24 -13.05 6.06
N ILE A 17 -14.96 -13.23 6.40
CA ILE A 17 -13.89 -13.53 5.44
C ILE A 17 -13.28 -14.86 5.84
N GLU A 18 -13.62 -15.90 5.07
CA GLU A 18 -13.33 -17.30 5.39
C GLU A 18 -12.55 -18.02 4.27
N PRO A 19 -11.29 -17.66 3.98
CA PRO A 19 -10.47 -18.41 3.03
C PRO A 19 -10.16 -19.81 3.56
N VAL A 20 -10.88 -20.81 3.04
CA VAL A 20 -10.67 -22.23 3.39
C VAL A 20 -9.45 -22.75 2.64
N VAL A 21 -8.34 -22.93 3.38
CA VAL A 21 -7.04 -23.35 2.81
C VAL A 21 -6.77 -24.86 2.93
N GLY A 22 -7.66 -25.60 3.59
CA GLY A 22 -7.52 -27.02 3.87
C GLY A 22 -6.41 -27.37 4.90
N PRO A 23 -6.17 -28.65 5.18
CA PRO A 23 -5.22 -29.11 6.19
C PRO A 23 -3.78 -28.64 5.93
N GLU A 24 -3.08 -28.19 6.95
CA GLU A 24 -1.67 -27.77 6.84
C GLU A 24 -0.75 -28.96 6.56
N TYR A 25 0.38 -28.72 5.87
CA TYR A 25 1.36 -29.79 5.61
C TYR A 25 1.95 -30.35 6.91
N VAL A 26 2.34 -29.46 7.82
CA VAL A 26 2.61 -29.82 9.21
C VAL A 26 1.31 -29.66 9.98
N THR A 27 0.75 -30.77 10.47
CA THR A 27 -0.55 -30.80 11.17
C THR A 27 -0.62 -29.71 12.24
N GLY A 28 -1.60 -28.82 12.13
CA GLY A 28 -1.84 -27.73 13.09
C GLY A 28 -0.94 -26.50 12.94
N SER A 29 0.07 -26.51 12.07
CA SER A 29 0.99 -25.38 11.87
C SER A 29 0.37 -24.28 11.00
N THR A 30 -0.64 -23.58 11.54
CA THR A 30 -1.44 -22.56 10.84
C THR A 30 -0.64 -21.34 10.38
N ARG A 31 0.58 -21.12 10.88
CA ARG A 31 1.50 -20.09 10.36
C ARG A 31 1.84 -20.26 8.87
N MET A 32 1.53 -21.43 8.28
CA MET A 32 1.79 -21.77 6.88
C MET A 32 0.70 -21.22 5.95
N LYS A 33 -0.24 -22.06 5.48
CA LYS A 33 -1.24 -21.62 4.49
C LYS A 33 -2.21 -20.62 5.10
N SER A 34 -2.68 -20.85 6.31
CA SER A 34 -3.65 -19.98 6.97
C SER A 34 -3.05 -18.59 7.22
N GLY A 35 -1.82 -18.53 7.73
CA GLY A 35 -1.07 -17.27 7.91
C GLY A 35 -0.82 -16.54 6.59
N THR A 36 -0.50 -17.27 5.52
CA THR A 36 -0.33 -16.69 4.17
C THR A 36 -1.64 -16.11 3.64
N ALA A 37 -2.76 -16.82 3.80
CA ALA A 37 -4.08 -16.34 3.42
C ALA A 37 -4.47 -15.08 4.18
N GLN A 38 -4.27 -15.05 5.51
CA GLN A 38 -4.51 -13.87 6.33
C GLN A 38 -3.66 -12.67 5.87
N LYS A 39 -2.37 -12.87 5.61
CA LYS A 39 -1.50 -11.81 5.09
C LYS A 39 -2.01 -11.25 3.76
N MET A 40 -2.42 -12.11 2.83
CA MET A 40 -2.95 -11.66 1.54
C MET A 40 -4.24 -10.85 1.72
N VAL A 41 -5.18 -11.33 2.53
CA VAL A 41 -6.44 -10.62 2.82
C VAL A 41 -6.18 -9.26 3.46
N LEU A 42 -5.32 -9.20 4.49
CA LEU A 42 -4.99 -7.94 5.16
C LEU A 42 -4.29 -6.95 4.21
N ASN A 43 -3.39 -7.44 3.36
CA ASN A 43 -2.76 -6.64 2.32
C ASN A 43 -3.80 -6.11 1.30
N MET A 44 -4.79 -6.91 0.90
CA MET A 44 -5.87 -6.48 0.01
C MET A 44 -6.72 -5.38 0.65
N ILE A 45 -7.18 -5.59 1.88
CA ILE A 45 -8.01 -4.61 2.61
C ILE A 45 -7.28 -3.28 2.73
N THR A 46 -6.05 -3.29 3.25
CA THR A 46 -5.28 -2.07 3.49
C THR A 46 -4.90 -1.38 2.17
N THR A 47 -4.45 -2.12 1.16
CA THR A 47 -4.08 -1.54 -0.15
C THR A 47 -5.29 -0.96 -0.86
N ALA A 48 -6.40 -1.68 -0.94
CA ALA A 48 -7.63 -1.19 -1.56
C ALA A 48 -8.16 0.07 -0.85
N THR A 49 -8.10 0.10 0.48
CA THR A 49 -8.48 1.28 1.26
C THR A 49 -7.58 2.48 0.92
N MET A 50 -6.26 2.29 0.87
CA MET A 50 -5.32 3.37 0.56
C MET A 50 -5.46 3.89 -0.88
N ILE A 51 -5.82 3.02 -1.84
CA ILE A 51 -6.17 3.42 -3.20
C ILE A 51 -7.42 4.32 -3.18
N ARG A 52 -8.51 3.88 -2.51
CA ARG A 52 -9.75 4.66 -2.43
C ARG A 52 -9.59 6.00 -1.71
N LEU A 53 -8.66 6.10 -0.76
CA LEU A 53 -8.29 7.35 -0.09
C LEU A 53 -7.38 8.27 -0.93
N GLY A 54 -7.08 7.92 -2.19
CA GLY A 54 -6.26 8.74 -3.09
C GLY A 54 -4.79 8.82 -2.66
N ARG A 55 -4.28 7.81 -1.94
CA ARG A 55 -2.85 7.71 -1.58
C ARG A 55 -2.01 7.02 -2.66
N VAL A 56 -2.66 6.50 -3.68
CA VAL A 56 -2.06 5.87 -4.87
C VAL A 56 -2.65 6.54 -6.11
N LYS A 57 -1.81 6.91 -7.07
CA LYS A 57 -2.22 7.43 -8.40
C LYS A 57 -1.76 6.44 -9.46
N GLY A 58 -2.69 5.87 -10.22
CA GLY A 58 -2.38 4.71 -11.09
C GLY A 58 -1.84 3.56 -10.24
N ASN A 59 -0.57 3.19 -10.47
CA ASN A 59 0.16 2.20 -9.67
C ASN A 59 1.28 2.82 -8.80
N ARG A 60 1.32 4.16 -8.68
CA ARG A 60 2.38 4.90 -7.96
C ARG A 60 1.91 5.30 -6.56
N MET A 61 2.70 4.99 -5.54
CA MET A 61 2.45 5.38 -4.14
C MET A 61 2.86 6.84 -3.92
N VAL A 62 1.95 7.78 -4.17
CA VAL A 62 2.25 9.22 -4.17
C VAL A 62 2.34 9.86 -2.77
N ASN A 63 1.88 9.13 -1.74
CA ASN A 63 1.93 9.54 -0.33
C ASN A 63 2.88 8.67 0.51
N MET A 64 4.03 8.29 -0.06
CA MET A 64 5.06 7.56 0.69
C MET A 64 5.79 8.48 1.69
N GLN A 65 6.22 7.91 2.81
CA GLN A 65 7.07 8.61 3.78
C GLN A 65 8.54 8.53 3.33
N LEU A 66 9.22 9.67 3.30
CA LEU A 66 10.60 9.79 2.80
C LEU A 66 11.63 9.46 3.89
N THR A 67 11.61 8.23 4.41
CA THR A 67 12.40 7.84 5.59
C THR A 67 13.83 7.37 5.29
N ASN A 68 14.18 7.20 4.01
CA ASN A 68 15.52 6.76 3.60
C ASN A 68 15.80 7.17 2.16
N GLN A 69 17.09 7.10 1.78
CA GLN A 69 17.57 7.54 0.47
C GLN A 69 16.87 6.82 -0.71
N LYS A 70 16.52 5.54 -0.56
CA LYS A 70 15.79 4.78 -1.60
C LYS A 70 14.39 5.34 -1.82
N LEU A 71 13.69 5.75 -0.77
CA LEU A 71 12.36 6.34 -0.89
C LEU A 71 12.42 7.77 -1.43
N VAL A 72 13.44 8.55 -1.07
CA VAL A 72 13.72 9.85 -1.69
C VAL A 72 13.96 9.68 -3.18
N ASP A 73 14.88 8.82 -3.59
CA ASP A 73 15.19 8.57 -5.00
C ASP A 73 13.97 8.09 -5.80
N ARG A 74 13.21 7.13 -5.24
CA ARG A 74 11.97 6.67 -5.87
C ARG A 74 10.97 7.81 -6.05
N GLY A 75 10.77 8.65 -5.04
CA GLY A 75 9.87 9.79 -5.13
C GLY A 75 10.33 10.81 -6.17
N THR A 76 11.63 11.10 -6.23
CA THR A 76 12.21 12.02 -7.21
C THR A 76 11.95 11.53 -8.63
N ARG A 77 12.20 10.26 -8.92
CA ARG A 77 11.94 9.68 -10.25
C ARG A 77 10.46 9.76 -10.63
N MET A 78 9.55 9.55 -9.68
CA MET A 78 8.11 9.70 -9.94
C MET A 78 7.74 11.13 -10.39
N ILE A 79 8.39 12.15 -9.83
CA ILE A 79 8.16 13.55 -10.21
C ILE A 79 8.82 13.88 -11.55
N VAL A 80 10.06 13.41 -11.79
CA VAL A 80 10.73 13.55 -13.10
C VAL A 80 9.85 12.99 -14.22
N ASP A 81 9.35 11.77 -14.04
CA ASP A 81 8.49 11.11 -15.02
C ASP A 81 7.17 11.88 -15.28
N GLU A 82 6.61 12.54 -14.25
CA GLU A 82 5.31 13.20 -14.35
C GLU A 82 5.42 14.63 -14.90
N LEU A 83 6.43 15.38 -14.45
CA LEU A 83 6.57 16.81 -14.74
C LEU A 83 7.68 17.12 -15.76
N SER A 84 8.42 16.12 -16.23
CA SER A 84 9.57 16.28 -17.14
C SER A 84 10.65 17.24 -16.63
N LEU A 85 10.75 17.39 -15.30
CA LEU A 85 11.78 18.21 -14.65
C LEU A 85 13.12 17.46 -14.62
N ASN A 86 14.22 18.21 -14.47
CA ASN A 86 15.49 17.57 -14.16
C ASN A 86 15.48 16.97 -12.75
N TYR A 87 16.36 15.99 -12.51
CA TYR A 87 16.37 15.22 -11.27
C TYR A 87 16.58 16.09 -10.03
N GLU A 88 17.50 17.06 -10.07
CA GLU A 88 17.78 17.93 -8.92
C GLU A 88 16.62 18.87 -8.60
N GLN A 89 15.94 19.43 -9.60
CA GLN A 89 14.72 20.21 -9.43
C GLN A 89 13.60 19.37 -8.81
N ALA A 90 13.37 18.17 -9.34
CA ALA A 90 12.37 17.24 -8.82
C ALA A 90 12.65 16.82 -7.38
N LYS A 91 13.93 16.59 -7.04
CA LYS A 91 14.37 16.23 -5.69
C LYS A 91 14.14 17.38 -4.71
N ASN A 92 14.52 18.60 -5.09
CA ASN A 92 14.30 19.78 -4.25
C ASN A 92 12.80 20.01 -4.01
N LEU A 93 11.98 19.89 -5.06
CA LEU A 93 10.52 20.00 -4.96
C LEU A 93 9.93 18.92 -4.04
N LEU A 94 10.40 17.67 -4.15
CA LEU A 94 9.97 16.57 -3.28
C LEU A 94 10.30 16.85 -1.81
N LEU A 95 11.54 17.27 -1.52
CA LEU A 95 12.00 17.51 -0.15
C LEU A 95 11.31 18.74 0.46
N LEU A 96 11.00 19.75 -0.34
CA LEU A 96 10.27 20.93 0.10
C LEU A 96 8.82 20.60 0.52
N HIS A 97 8.13 19.75 -0.24
CA HIS A 97 6.71 19.46 -0.01
C HIS A 97 6.43 18.15 0.73
N GLY A 98 7.45 17.30 0.92
CA GLY A 98 7.43 16.10 1.76
C GLY A 98 6.71 14.88 1.17
N SER A 99 5.94 15.03 0.10
CA SER A 99 5.36 13.90 -0.65
C SER A 99 5.25 14.21 -2.14
N VAL A 100 5.25 13.15 -2.95
CA VAL A 100 5.12 13.25 -4.42
C VAL A 100 3.81 13.94 -4.81
N ARG A 101 2.71 13.60 -4.13
CA ARG A 101 1.40 14.22 -4.39
C ARG A 101 1.44 15.73 -4.18
N LYS A 102 1.91 16.18 -3.00
CA LYS A 102 1.96 17.60 -2.66
C LYS A 102 2.90 18.36 -3.60
N ALA A 103 4.04 17.77 -3.94
CA ALA A 103 5.00 18.36 -4.87
C ALA A 103 4.37 18.63 -6.25
N ILE A 104 3.65 17.65 -6.81
CA ILE A 104 2.96 17.79 -8.10
C ILE A 104 1.82 18.82 -8.03
N GLU A 105 1.00 18.75 -6.97
CA GLU A 105 -0.13 19.70 -6.79
C GLU A 105 0.37 21.15 -6.69
N GLN A 106 1.45 21.41 -5.95
CA GLN A 106 2.00 22.76 -5.80
C GLN A 106 2.67 23.26 -7.08
N PHE A 107 3.39 22.40 -7.81
CA PHE A 107 3.97 22.78 -9.10
C PHE A 107 2.89 23.18 -10.11
N ASN A 108 1.81 22.41 -10.20
CA ASN A 108 0.72 22.69 -11.14
C ASN A 108 -0.14 23.90 -10.73
N ASN A 109 -0.19 24.26 -9.45
CA ASN A 109 -0.93 25.44 -8.97
C ASN A 109 -0.10 26.73 -9.07
N GLY A 110 1.22 26.64 -9.14
CA GLY A 110 2.14 27.77 -9.24
C GLY A 110 2.67 28.05 -10.65
N ALA A 111 2.32 27.22 -11.63
CA ALA A 111 2.57 27.40 -13.06
C ALA A 111 1.32 27.93 -13.76
#